data_AF-A0AA38FIB8-F1
#
_entry.id   AF-A0AA38FIB8-F1
#
_cell.length_a   1.000
_cell.length_b   1.000
_cell.length_c   1.000
_cell.angle_alpha   90.00
_cell.angle_beta   90.00
_cell.angle_gamma   90.00
#
_symmetry.space_group_name_H-M   'P 1'
#
loop_
_entity.id
_entity.type
_entity.pdbx_description
1 polymer ?
#
loop_
_entity_poly.entity_id
_entity_poly.type
_entity_poly.pdbx_seq_one_letter_code
_entity_poly.pdbx_strand_id
1 'polypeptide(L)' 'YVKSKASTGPQQSAEYDKIDIGSSTDPKLVNIGKCCTADDRKKEIVLLKRYKDVLAYSYEDLKAFKPKDMQHSIPLKP' A
#
# COMPACT_ATOMS: atom_id res chain seq x y z
N TYR A 1 9.19 -11.14 31.81
CA TYR A 1 7.99 -10.29 31.78
C TYR A 1 8.40 -8.82 31.74
N VAL A 2 8.51 -8.23 30.56
CA VAL A 2 8.71 -6.78 30.40
C VAL A 2 7.53 -6.27 29.59
N LYS A 3 6.69 -5.44 30.21
CA LYS A 3 5.59 -4.74 29.54
C LYS A 3 6.20 -3.65 28.65
N SER A 4 6.15 -3.81 27.33
CA SER A 4 6.46 -2.71 26.41
C SER A 4 5.29 -1.72 26.43
N LYS A 5 5.53 -0.53 26.96
CA LYS A 5 4.58 0.58 26.84
C LYS A 5 4.49 0.97 25.36
N ALA A 6 3.32 0.77 24.76
CA ALA A 6 3.00 1.39 23.49
C ALA A 6 3.07 2.92 23.67
N SER A 7 4.00 3.56 22.97
CA SER A 7 3.99 5.00 22.78
C SER A 7 2.83 5.33 21.86
N THR A 8 1.64 5.52 22.43
CA THR A 8 0.53 6.14 21.73
C THR A 8 0.88 7.62 21.57
N GLY A 9 1.65 7.95 20.53
CA GLY A 9 1.53 9.26 19.89
C GLY A 9 0.08 9.43 19.43
N PRO A 10 -0.41 10.66 19.20
CA PRO A 10 -1.82 10.87 18.90
C PRO A 10 -2.22 9.93 17.75
N GLN A 11 -3.03 8.91 18.06
CA GLN A 11 -3.79 8.19 17.07
C GLN A 11 -4.81 9.19 16.58
N GLN A 12 -4.37 10.06 15.68
CA GLN A 12 -5.25 10.75 14.78
C GLN A 12 -6.02 9.62 14.12
N SER A 13 -7.29 9.45 14.48
CA SER A 13 -8.18 8.50 13.83
C SER A 13 -8.15 8.89 12.37
N ALA A 14 -7.31 8.22 11.60
CA ALA A 14 -7.10 8.58 10.22
C ALA A 14 -8.41 8.26 9.54
N GLU A 15 -9.20 9.30 9.31
CA GLU A 15 -10.46 9.16 8.62
C GLU A 15 -10.11 8.94 7.15
N TYR A 16 -10.70 7.90 6.57
CA TYR A 16 -10.46 7.54 5.18
C TYR A 16 -11.78 7.58 4.41
N ASP A 17 -11.69 8.00 3.15
CA ASP A 17 -12.74 7.80 2.17
C ASP A 17 -12.44 6.55 1.35
N LYS A 18 -13.48 5.75 1.08
CA LYS A 18 -13.40 4.66 0.10
C LYS A 18 -13.65 5.20 -1.29
N ILE A 19 -12.71 5.00 -2.20
CA ILE A 19 -12.81 5.45 -3.59
C ILE A 19 -12.60 4.25 -4.50
N ASP A 20 -13.45 4.14 -5.52
CA ASP A 20 -13.25 3.17 -6.59
C ASP A 20 -12.29 3.69 -7.66
N ILE A 21 -11.21 2.95 -7.87
CA ILE A 21 -10.20 3.18 -8.92
C ILE A 21 -10.23 2.11 -10.01
N GLY A 22 -11.15 1.15 -9.92
CA GLY A 22 -11.33 0.03 -10.85
C GLY A 22 -12.11 0.40 -12.12
N SER A 23 -12.54 -0.63 -12.85
CA SER A 23 -13.48 -0.49 -13.96
C SER A 23 -14.89 -0.89 -13.52
N SER A 24 -15.90 -0.61 -14.35
CA SER A 24 -17.28 -1.03 -14.09
C SER A 24 -17.45 -2.55 -13.93
N THR A 25 -16.55 -3.33 -14.55
CA THR A 25 -16.54 -4.79 -14.50
C THR A 25 -15.68 -5.38 -13.38
N ASP A 26 -14.71 -4.61 -12.86
CA ASP A 26 -13.78 -5.00 -11.80
C ASP A 26 -13.50 -3.78 -10.89
N PRO A 27 -14.42 -3.48 -9.96
CA PRO A 27 -14.27 -2.35 -9.05
C PRO A 27 -13.14 -2.62 -8.04
N LYS A 28 -12.31 -1.60 -7.79
CA LYS A 28 -11.17 -1.68 -6.86
C LYS A 28 -11.25 -0.54 -5.87
N LEU A 29 -11.69 -0.86 -4.65
CA LEU A 29 -11.82 0.11 -3.57
C LEU A 29 -10.50 0.34 -2.85
N VAL A 30 -10.11 1.60 -2.72
CA VAL A 30 -8.94 2.05 -1.96
C VAL A 30 -9.33 3.08 -0.91
N ASN A 31 -8.60 3.07 0.21
CA ASN A 31 -8.78 4.04 1.28
C ASN A 31 -7.84 5.24 1.04
N ILE A 32 -8.39 6.45 0.95
CA ILE A 32 -7.62 7.69 0.86
C ILE A 32 -7.82 8.50 2.13
N GLY A 33 -6.74 9.00 2.72
CA GLY A 33 -6.79 9.80 3.94
C GLY A 33 -7.51 11.13 3.69
N LYS A 34 -8.40 11.51 4.60
CA LYS A 34 -9.10 12.81 4.54
C LYS A 34 -8.22 14.00 4.89
N CYS A 35 -6.96 13.77 5.27
CA CYS A 35 -6.00 14.82 5.60
C CYS A 35 -5.38 15.52 4.36
N CYS A 36 -5.65 15.04 3.15
CA CYS A 36 -5.13 15.64 1.91
C CYS A 36 -5.97 16.84 1.46
N THR A 37 -5.32 17.83 0.82
CA THR A 37 -6.04 18.94 0.18
C THR A 37 -6.87 18.43 -1.01
N ALA A 38 -7.88 19.18 -1.44
CA ALA A 38 -8.73 18.77 -2.56
C ALA A 38 -7.94 18.54 -3.86
N ASP A 39 -6.88 19.32 -4.09
CA ASP A 39 -6.03 19.17 -5.27
C ASP A 39 -5.07 17.99 -5.16
N ASP A 40 -4.49 17.76 -3.99
CA ASP A 40 -3.63 16.60 -3.76
C ASP A 40 -4.43 15.31 -3.84
N ARG A 41 -5.63 15.29 -3.27
CA ARG A 41 -6.57 14.16 -3.39
C ARG A 41 -6.89 13.82 -4.84
N LYS A 42 -7.11 14.83 -5.70
CA LYS A 42 -7.32 14.59 -7.14
C LYS A 42 -6.09 13.98 -7.79
N LYS A 43 -4.90 14.50 -7.50
CA LYS A 43 -3.63 13.98 -8.04
C LYS A 43 -3.39 12.53 -7.58
N GLU A 44 -3.64 12.23 -6.32
CA GLU A 44 -3.55 10.87 -5.76
C GLU A 44 -4.50 9.90 -6.48
N ILE A 45 -5.76 10.27 -6.68
CA ILE A 45 -6.73 9.43 -7.40
C ILE A 45 -6.27 9.18 -8.85
N VAL A 46 -5.77 10.21 -9.53
CA VAL A 46 -5.24 10.09 -10.91
C VAL A 46 -4.04 9.14 -10.93
N LEU A 47 -3.12 9.27 -9.98
CA LEU A 47 -1.95 8.42 -9.85
C LEU A 47 -2.36 6.95 -9.62
N LEU A 48 -3.24 6.71 -8.65
CA LEU A 48 -3.71 5.36 -8.30
C LEU A 48 -4.45 4.71 -9.47
N LYS A 49 -5.26 5.45 -10.23
CA LYS A 49 -5.91 4.95 -11.44
C LYS A 49 -4.92 4.61 -12.54
N ARG A 50 -3.87 5.43 -12.73
CA ARG A 50 -2.85 5.22 -13.77
C ARG A 50 -1.97 4.01 -13.48
N TYR A 51 -1.69 3.73 -12.21
CA TYR A 51 -0.81 2.63 -11.78
C TYR A 51 -1.57 1.49 -11.10
N LYS A 52 -2.87 1.36 -11.36
CA LYS A 52 -3.72 0.34 -10.75
C LYS A 52 -3.22 -1.09 -10.98
N ASP A 53 -2.53 -1.34 -12.09
CA ASP A 53 -2.00 -2.66 -12.45
C ASP A 53 -0.63 -2.95 -11.80
N VAL A 54 0.12 -1.90 -11.45
CA VAL A 54 1.41 -2.03 -10.75
C VAL A 54 1.20 -2.31 -9.26
N LEU A 55 0.17 -1.69 -8.68
CA LEU A 55 -0.21 -1.90 -7.27
C LEU A 55 -1.17 -3.09 -7.08
N ALA A 56 -1.49 -3.83 -8.16
CA ALA A 56 -2.40 -4.98 -8.11
C ALA A 56 -1.73 -6.29 -7.69
N TYR A 57 -0.41 -6.34 -7.53
CA TYR A 57 0.25 -7.51 -6.97
C TYR A 57 -0.16 -7.64 -5.50
N SER A 58 -1.03 -8.61 -5.22
CA SER A 58 -1.24 -9.01 -3.85
C SER A 58 0.06 -9.57 -3.30
N TYR A 59 0.24 -9.49 -1.99
CA TYR A 59 1.37 -10.13 -1.33
C TYR A 59 1.44 -11.64 -1.62
N GLU A 60 0.28 -12.27 -1.88
CA GLU A 60 0.21 -13.67 -2.29
C GLU A 60 0.70 -13.89 -3.74
N ASP A 61 0.52 -12.93 -4.64
CA ASP A 61 1.10 -12.97 -5.99
C ASP A 61 2.64 -12.81 -5.96
N LEU A 62 3.17 -12.07 -4.98
CA LEU A 62 4.62 -11.96 -4.75
C LEU A 62 5.20 -13.24 -4.12
N LYS A 63 4.44 -13.93 -3.26
CA LYS A 63 4.82 -15.23 -2.67
C LYS A 63 4.81 -16.39 -3.66
N ALA A 64 4.09 -16.26 -4.77
CA ALA A 64 4.09 -17.27 -5.84
C ALA A 64 5.48 -17.41 -6.50
N PHE A 65 6.37 -16.42 -6.32
CA PHE A 65 7.79 -16.58 -6.62
C PHE A 65 8.47 -17.38 -5.51
N LYS A 66 9.09 -18.50 -5.88
CA LYS A 66 9.79 -19.33 -4.90
C LYS A 66 10.92 -18.51 -4.27
N PRO A 67 11.09 -18.52 -2.94
CA PRO A 67 12.21 -17.84 -2.28
C PRO A 67 13.58 -18.25 -2.81
N LYS A 68 13.70 -19.48 -3.37
CA LYS A 68 14.91 -19.96 -4.06
C LYS A 68 15.29 -19.14 -5.30
N ASP A 69 14.31 -18.52 -5.95
CA ASP A 69 14.50 -17.75 -7.19
C ASP A 69 14.70 -16.25 -6.90
N MET A 70 14.49 -15.80 -5.66
CA MET A 70 14.67 -14.40 -5.19
C MET A 70 15.81 -14.25 -4.18
N GLN A 71 16.71 -15.22 -4.07
CA GLN A 71 17.89 -15.06 -3.23
C GLN A 71 18.95 -14.22 -3.96
N HIS A 72 18.97 -12.91 -3.70
CA HIS A 72 20.10 -12.05 -4.05
C HIS A 72 21.27 -12.36 -3.12
N SER A 73 22.11 -13.33 -3.47
CA SER A 73 23.37 -13.54 -2.76
C SER A 73 24.36 -12.44 -3.18
N ILE A 74 24.63 -11.50 -2.26
CA ILE A 74 25.71 -10.53 -2.45
C ILE A 74 27.01 -11.22 -2.03
N PRO A 75 27.93 -11.53 -2.97
CA PRO A 75 29.20 -12.11 -2.60
C PRO A 75 30.03 -11.04 -1.88
N LEU A 76 30.27 -11.24 -0.60
CA LEU A 76 31.24 -10.45 0.16
C LEU A 76 32.63 -11.01 -0.15
N LYS A 77 33.51 -10.17 -0.70
CA LYS A 77 34.93 -10.51 -0.82
C LYS A 77 35.56 -10.54 0.58
N PRO A 78 36.49 -11.46 0.85
CA PRO A 78 37.25 -11.47 2.10
C PRO A 78 38.13 -10.22 2.26
#